data_AF-A0A8T4X0Y1-F1
#
_entry.id   AF-A0A8T4X0Y1-F1
#
_cell.length_a   1.000
_cell.length_b   1.000
_cell.length_c   1.000
_cell.angle_alpha   90.00
_cell.angle_beta   90.00
_cell.angle_gamma   90.00
#
_symmetry.space_group_name_H-M   'P 1'
#
loop_
_entity.id
_entity.type
_entity.pdbx_description
1 polymer ?
#
loop_
_entity_poly.entity_id
_entity_poly.type
_entity_poly.pdbx_seq_one_letter_code
_entity_poly.pdbx_strand_id
1 'polypeptide(L)' 'EVEYKGKMDNVDSYMNLIMTDAEEFHDGKVIANYGRVIVRGNNVLFIKLENEL' A
#
# COMPACT_ATOMS: atom_id res chain seq x y z
N GLU A 1 3.26 -7.56 11.87
CA GLU A 1 3.81 -6.84 10.68
C GLU A 1 2.70 -6.04 10.04
N VAL A 2 2.97 -4.79 9.61
CA VAL A 2 1.94 -3.92 9.00
C VAL A 2 2.13 -3.93 7.49
N GLU A 3 1.10 -4.33 6.76
CA GLU A 3 1.07 -4.32 5.31
C GLU A 3 -0.06 -3.42 4.81
N TYR A 4 0.21 -2.67 3.74
CA TYR A 4 -0.82 -1.93 3.01
C TYR A 4 -1.02 -2.60 1.66
N LYS A 5 -2.26 -2.99 1.37
CA LYS A 5 -2.64 -3.57 0.07
C LYS A 5 -3.65 -2.65 -0.58
N GLY A 6 -3.51 -2.44 -1.87
CA GLY A 6 -4.38 -1.57 -2.65
C GLY A 6 -3.88 -1.46 -4.08
N LYS A 7 -4.62 -0.69 -4.89
CA LYS A 7 -4.25 -0.40 -6.27
C LYS A 7 -3.33 0.81 -6.32
N MET A 8 -2.14 0.64 -6.89
CA MET A 8 -1.23 1.75 -7.12
C MET A 8 -1.81 2.68 -8.19
N ASP A 9 -2.07 3.93 -7.80
CA ASP A 9 -2.59 4.98 -8.69
C ASP A 9 -1.43 5.80 -9.28
N ASN A 10 -0.40 6.10 -8.47
CA ASN A 10 0.78 6.83 -8.91
C ASN A 10 2.00 6.55 -8.01
N VAL A 11 3.19 6.81 -8.54
CA VAL A 11 4.47 6.74 -7.81
C VAL A 11 5.42 7.83 -8.33
N ASP A 12 6.16 8.47 -7.43
CA ASP A 12 7.20 9.45 -7.79
C ASP A 12 8.63 8.87 -7.72
N SER A 13 9.63 9.67 -8.08
CA SER A 13 11.05 9.28 -8.05
C SER A 13 11.61 9.05 -6.65
N TYR A 14 10.90 9.49 -5.60
CA TYR A 14 11.24 9.25 -4.19
C TYR A 14 10.50 8.05 -3.62
N MET A 15 9.78 7.30 -4.47
CA MET A 15 8.96 6.15 -4.10
C MET A 15 7.79 6.50 -3.16
N ASN A 16 7.34 7.76 -3.16
CA ASN A 16 6.05 8.07 -2.55
C ASN A 16 4.94 7.47 -3.41
N LEU A 17 3.98 6.81 -2.79
CA LEU A 17 2.94 6.04 -3.47
C LEU A 17 1.58 6.66 -3.19
N ILE A 18 0.77 6.81 -4.23
CA ILE A 18 -0.66 7.04 -4.10
C ILE A 18 -1.33 5.69 -4.36
N MET A 19 -2.14 5.23 -3.41
CA MET A 19 -2.93 4.01 -3.55
C MET A 19 -4.42 4.29 -3.38
N THR A 20 -5.22 3.54 -4.11
CA THR A 20 -6.69 3.47 -3.99
C THR A 20 -7.10 2.08 -3.53
N ASP A 21 -8.34 1.92 -3.07
CA ASP A 21 -8.85 0.70 -2.44
C ASP A 21 -7.91 0.14 -1.36
N ALA A 22 -7.28 1.03 -0.58
CA ALA A 22 -6.21 0.69 0.33
C ALA A 22 -6.73 0.15 1.67
N GLU A 23 -6.19 -1.00 2.07
CA GLU A 23 -6.48 -1.70 3.31
C GLU A 23 -5.19 -1.92 4.10
N GLU A 24 -5.28 -1.74 5.42
CA GLU A 24 -4.20 -2.05 6.35
C GLU A 24 -4.41 -3.42 6.98
N PHE A 25 -3.36 -4.21 6.91
CA PHE A 25 -3.29 -5.54 7.49
C PHE A 25 -2.31 -5.53 8.65
N HIS A 26 -2.72 -6.13 9.76
CA HIS A 26 -1.84 -6.47 10.86
C HIS A 26 -1.89 -7.98 11.09
N ASP A 27 -0.74 -8.64 10.96
CA ASP A 27 -0.61 -10.09 11.11
C ASP A 27 -1.63 -10.87 10.25
N GLY A 28 -1.78 -10.44 8.99
CA GLY A 28 -2.67 -11.04 7.99
C GLY A 28 -4.16 -10.73 8.16
N LYS A 29 -4.56 -9.92 9.16
CA LYS A 29 -5.95 -9.49 9.36
C LYS A 29 -6.15 -8.05 8.94
N VAL A 30 -7.23 -7.78 8.19
CA VAL A 30 -7.66 -6.40 7.89
C VAL A 30 -8.06 -5.70 9.19
N ILE A 31 -7.43 -4.58 9.49
CA ILE A 31 -7.74 -3.76 10.67
C ILE A 31 -8.40 -2.43 10.29
N ALA A 32 -8.16 -1.94 9.08
CA ALA A 32 -8.78 -0.72 8.56
C ALA A 32 -8.86 -0.72 7.03
N ASN A 33 -9.90 -0.07 6.50
CA ASN A 33 -10.02 0.28 5.10
C ASN A 33 -9.94 1.81 4.99
N TYR A 34 -8.94 2.31 4.26
CA TYR A 34 -8.66 3.74 4.12
C TYR A 34 -9.12 4.30 2.78
N GLY A 35 -9.45 3.44 1.80
CA GLY A 35 -9.79 3.87 0.45
C GLY A 35 -8.58 4.49 -0.25
N ARG A 36 -8.34 5.79 -0.08
CA ARG A 36 -7.22 6.50 -0.74
C ARG A 36 -6.16 6.92 0.25
N VAL A 37 -4.91 6.51 0.02
CA VAL A 37 -3.77 6.79 0.91
C VAL A 37 -2.55 7.30 0.15
N ILE A 38 -1.69 8.03 0.86
CA ILE A 38 -0.36 8.40 0.41
C ILE A 38 0.65 7.75 1.34
N VAL A 39 1.57 6.96 0.80
CA VAL A 39 2.66 6.32 1.56
C VAL A 39 3.98 7.00 1.20
N ARG A 40 4.76 7.37 2.22
CA ARG A 40 6.10 7.94 2.01
C ARG A 40 7.09 6.85 1.64
N GLY A 41 7.89 7.07 0.58
CA GLY A 41 8.83 6.06 0.09
C GLY A 41 9.89 5.65 1.10
N ASN A 42 10.32 6.56 1.97
CA ASN A 42 11.27 6.26 3.04
C ASN A 42 10.67 5.42 4.19
N ASN A 43 9.36 5.15 4.18
CA ASN A 43 8.66 4.28 5.12
C ASN A 43 8.27 2.93 4.48
N VAL A 44 8.76 2.63 3.27
CA VAL A 44 8.49 1.39 2.54
C VAL A 44 9.71 0.49 2.61
N LEU A 45 9.53 -0.73 3.11
CA LEU A 45 10.59 -1.74 3.12
C LEU A 45 10.73 -2.44 1.77
N PHE A 46 9.61 -2.89 1.20
CA PHE A 46 9.54 -3.46 -0.15
C PHE A 46 8.14 -3.25 -0.74
N ILE A 47 8.04 -3.42 -2.06
CA ILE A 47 6.77 -3.44 -2.78
C ILE A 47 6.65 -4.82 -3.43
N LYS A 48 5.53 -5.50 -3.17
CA LYS A 48 5.18 -6.75 -3.83
C LYS A 48 4.06 -6.47 -4.81
N LEU A 49 4.29 -6.76 -6.08
CA LEU A 49 3.25 -6.75 -7.10
C LEU A 49 2.51 -8.09 -7.02
N GLU A 50 1.18 -8.04 -6.92
CA GLU A 50 0.33 -9.22 -7.07
C GLU A 50 -0.33 -9.16 -8.44
N ASN A 51 -0.25 -10.27 -9.19
CA ASN A 51 -0.98 -10.40 -10.43
C ASN A 51 -2.43 -10.78 -10.10
N GLU A 52 -3.39 -10.04 -10.66
CA GLU A 52 -4.77 -10.53 -10.74
C GLU A 52 -4.79 -11.72 -11.72
N LEU A 53 -4.80 -12.96 -11.19
CA LEU A 53 -5.15 -14.17 -11.93
C LEU A 53 -6.61 -14.55 -11.66
#